data_AF-A0A661BJV6-F1
#
_entry.id   AF-A0A661BJV6-F1
#
_cell.length_a   1.000
_cell.length_b   1.000
_cell.length_c   1.000
_cell.angle_alpha   90.00
_cell.angle_beta   90.00
_cell.angle_gamma   90.00
#
_symmetry.space_group_name_H-M   'P 1'
#
loop_
_entity.id
_entity.type
_entity.pdbx_description
1 polymer ?
#
loop_
_entity_poly.entity_id
_entity_poly.type
_entity_poly.pdbx_seq_one_letter_code
_entity_poly.pdbx_strand_id
1 'polypeptide(L)'
;MKKVELRSLDVLSVMKVVFIIYIIVGIILGILYGLIFGWILGMLGFSGGEELPFLPLLGFGVGAYGGVLIGILYGIFYAIWMTIVTAIGALLFNLVASLVGGVHIKVELPD
;
A
#
# COMPACT_ATOMS: atom_id res chain seq x y z
N MET A 1 22.47 26.01 3.27
CA MET A 1 21.28 25.33 3.85
C MET A 1 20.50 26.29 4.73
N LYS A 2 19.25 26.60 4.36
CA LYS A 2 18.36 27.47 5.15
C LYS A 2 17.50 26.59 6.07
N LYS A 3 17.30 27.00 7.33
CA LYS A 3 16.31 26.37 8.22
C LYS A 3 14.94 26.95 7.90
N VAL A 4 13.98 26.09 7.58
CA VAL A 4 12.60 26.47 7.28
C VAL A 4 11.67 25.68 8.19
N GLU A 5 10.61 26.31 8.68
CA GLU A 5 9.59 25.66 9.51
C GLU A 5 8.44 25.16 8.62
N LEU A 6 8.17 23.86 8.65
CA LEU A 6 7.08 23.23 7.94
C LEU A 6 5.83 23.23 8.84
N ARG A 7 4.91 24.17 8.62
CA ARG A 7 3.68 24.32 9.42
C ARG A 7 2.48 23.57 8.89
N SER A 8 2.43 23.32 7.59
CA SER A 8 1.31 22.65 6.94
C SER A 8 1.77 21.87 5.71
N LEU A 9 1.18 20.72 5.51
CA LEU A 9 1.27 19.88 4.33
C LEU A 9 0.02 20.08 3.48
N ASP A 10 0.21 20.23 2.16
CA ASP A 10 -0.90 20.08 1.22
C ASP A 10 -1.28 18.61 1.10
N VAL A 11 -2.43 18.25 1.67
CA VAL A 11 -2.92 16.87 1.75
C VAL A 11 -3.09 16.27 0.36
N LEU A 12 -3.54 17.06 -0.62
CA LEU A 12 -3.76 16.55 -1.97
C LEU A 12 -2.43 16.21 -2.67
N SER A 13 -1.41 17.06 -2.51
CA SER A 13 -0.06 16.76 -2.98
C SER A 13 0.51 15.51 -2.31
N VAL A 14 0.39 15.40 -0.97
CA VAL A 14 0.82 14.21 -0.22
C VAL A 14 0.12 12.95 -0.74
N MET A 15 -1.20 12.98 -0.92
CA MET A 15 -1.97 11.85 -1.43
C MET A 15 -1.48 11.39 -2.81
N LYS A 16 -1.24 12.30 -3.75
CA LYS A 16 -0.78 11.95 -5.10
C LYS A 16 0.58 11.25 -5.07
N VAL A 17 1.55 11.83 -4.36
CA VAL A 17 2.89 11.28 -4.23
C VAL A 17 2.84 9.90 -3.56
N VAL A 18 2.14 9.81 -2.44
CA VAL A 18 2.04 8.60 -1.63
C VAL A 18 1.25 7.50 -2.33
N PHE A 19 0.20 7.83 -3.07
CA PHE A 19 -0.54 6.86 -3.89
C PHE A 19 0.34 6.24 -4.97
N ILE A 20 1.15 7.04 -5.67
CA ILE A 20 2.08 6.53 -6.68
C ILE A 20 3.13 5.60 -6.02
N ILE A 21 3.64 5.97 -4.85
CA ILE A 21 4.58 5.11 -4.11
C ILE A 21 3.89 3.79 -3.72
N TYR A 22 2.71 3.85 -3.10
CA TYR A 22 2.04 2.64 -2.61
C TYR A 22 1.41 1.79 -3.70
N ILE A 23 1.03 2.33 -4.86
CA ILE A 23 0.55 1.50 -5.97
C ILE A 23 1.70 0.68 -6.54
N ILE A 24 2.88 1.27 -6.68
CA ILE A 24 4.08 0.56 -7.15
C ILE A 24 4.48 -0.50 -6.12
N VAL A 25 4.64 -0.11 -4.85
CA VAL A 25 5.02 -1.03 -3.77
C VAL A 25 3.95 -2.11 -3.58
N GLY A 26 2.68 -1.74 -3.57
CA GLY A 26 1.54 -2.61 -3.40
C GLY A 26 1.43 -3.65 -4.50
N ILE A 27 1.64 -3.27 -5.77
CA ILE A 27 1.66 -4.23 -6.88
C ILE A 27 2.85 -5.18 -6.76
N ILE A 28 4.05 -4.67 -6.49
CA ILE A 28 5.26 -5.52 -6.34
C ILE A 28 5.06 -6.53 -5.22
N LEU A 29 4.67 -6.07 -4.03
CA LEU A 29 4.43 -6.94 -2.88
C LEU A 29 3.25 -7.87 -3.13
N GLY A 30 2.18 -7.36 -3.73
CA GLY A 30 0.99 -8.12 -4.09
C GLY A 30 1.31 -9.28 -5.01
N ILE A 31 2.10 -9.07 -6.07
CA ILE A 31 2.56 -10.15 -6.96
C ILE A 31 3.41 -11.16 -6.21
N LEU A 32 4.37 -10.71 -5.39
CA LEU A 32 5.22 -11.61 -4.61
C LEU A 32 4.41 -12.48 -3.64
N TYR A 33 3.49 -11.86 -2.89
CA TYR A 33 2.59 -12.58 -1.99
C TYR A 33 1.66 -13.51 -2.76
N GLY A 34 1.07 -13.04 -3.85
CA GLY A 34 0.20 -13.82 -4.72
C GLY A 34 0.89 -15.06 -5.28
N LEU A 35 2.15 -14.94 -5.69
CA LEU A 35 2.98 -16.07 -6.12
C LEU A 35 3.24 -17.05 -4.97
N ILE A 36 3.74 -16.57 -3.83
CA ILE A 36 4.10 -17.43 -2.70
C ILE A 36 2.88 -18.16 -2.14
N PHE A 37 1.81 -17.43 -1.83
CA PHE A 37 0.60 -18.01 -1.28
C PHE A 37 -0.18 -18.83 -2.30
N GLY A 38 -0.20 -18.42 -3.57
CA GLY A 38 -0.78 -19.22 -4.66
C GLY A 38 -0.06 -20.56 -4.83
N TRP A 39 1.26 -20.58 -4.73
CA TRP A 39 2.05 -21.82 -4.75
C TRP A 39 1.78 -22.70 -3.52
N ILE A 40 1.86 -22.14 -2.31
CA ILE A 40 1.62 -22.89 -1.06
C ILE A 40 0.23 -23.50 -1.04
N LEU A 41 -0.80 -22.70 -1.34
CA LEU A 41 -2.19 -23.17 -1.34
C LEU A 41 -2.46 -24.15 -2.48
N GLY A 42 -1.79 -23.99 -3.63
CA GLY A 42 -1.83 -24.98 -4.71
C GLY A 42 -1.26 -26.34 -4.28
N MET A 43 -0.16 -26.36 -3.53
CA MET A 43 0.41 -27.60 -3.00
C MET A 43 -0.46 -28.24 -1.91
N LEU A 44 -1.06 -27.43 -1.03
CA LEU A 44 -1.96 -27.91 0.04
C LEU A 44 -3.32 -28.39 -0.50
N GLY A 45 -3.85 -27.76 -1.54
CA GLY A 45 -5.07 -28.21 -2.21
C GLY A 45 -4.92 -29.58 -2.87
N PHE A 46 -3.69 -29.95 -3.26
CA PHE A 46 -3.40 -31.26 -3.84
C PHE A 46 -3.34 -32.39 -2.80
N SER A 47 -3.10 -32.08 -1.51
CA SER A 47 -3.00 -33.07 -0.43
C SER A 47 -4.29 -33.26 0.38
N GLY A 48 -5.27 -32.35 0.25
CA GLY A 48 -6.46 -32.30 1.10
C GLY A 48 -7.68 -33.10 0.65
N GLY A 49 -7.81 -33.48 -0.62
CA GLY A 49 -8.90 -34.32 -1.17
C GLY A 49 -10.32 -33.74 -1.09
N GLU A 50 -10.60 -32.79 -0.19
CA GLU A 50 -11.87 -32.10 -0.06
C GLU A 50 -11.86 -30.84 -0.93
N GLU A 51 -12.65 -30.88 -2.00
CA GLU A 51 -12.97 -29.69 -2.80
C GLU A 51 -13.72 -28.70 -1.93
N LEU A 52 -13.01 -27.73 -1.33
CA LEU A 52 -13.66 -26.57 -0.73
C LEU A 52 -14.26 -25.75 -1.88
N PRO A 53 -15.59 -25.72 -2.07
CA PRO A 53 -16.22 -25.22 -3.29
C PRO A 53 -16.01 -23.71 -3.51
N PHE A 54 -15.58 -23.00 -2.47
CA PHE A 54 -15.31 -21.56 -2.50
C PHE A 54 -13.86 -21.21 -2.89
N LEU A 55 -12.93 -22.16 -2.83
CA LEU A 55 -11.50 -21.92 -3.14
C LEU A 55 -11.28 -21.53 -4.62
N PRO A 56 -11.92 -22.19 -5.61
CA PRO A 56 -11.81 -21.78 -7.01
C PRO A 56 -12.41 -20.40 -7.29
N LEU A 57 -13.52 -20.06 -6.62
CA LEU A 57 -14.21 -18.77 -6.75
C LEU A 57 -13.37 -17.60 -6.22
N LEU A 58 -12.59 -17.83 -5.17
CA LEU A 58 -11.63 -16.86 -4.65
C LEU A 58 -10.34 -16.79 -5.48
N GLY A 59 -10.25 -17.50 -6.62
CA GLY A 59 -9.09 -17.53 -7.51
C GLY A 59 -7.94 -18.42 -7.03
N PHE A 60 -8.11 -19.13 -5.91
CA PHE A 60 -7.10 -20.06 -5.37
C PHE A 60 -7.10 -21.43 -6.04
N GLY A 61 -8.11 -21.76 -6.86
CA GLY A 61 -8.21 -23.03 -7.60
C GLY A 61 -7.44 -23.09 -8.93
N VAL A 62 -6.80 -22.00 -9.36
CA VAL A 62 -6.10 -21.91 -10.67
C VAL A 62 -4.57 -21.96 -10.55
N GLY A 63 -4.04 -22.26 -9.36
CA GLY A 63 -2.60 -22.29 -9.08
C GLY A 63 -1.96 -20.89 -9.08
N ALA A 64 -0.67 -20.83 -9.43
CA ALA A 64 0.14 -19.60 -9.34
C ALA A 64 -0.45 -18.40 -10.10
N TYR A 65 -1.15 -18.63 -11.21
CA TYR A 65 -1.78 -17.57 -12.01
C TYR A 65 -2.93 -16.87 -11.29
N GLY A 66 -3.77 -17.62 -10.57
CA GLY A 66 -4.87 -17.06 -9.79
C GLY A 66 -4.37 -16.28 -8.58
N GLY A 67 -3.32 -16.78 -7.93
CA GLY A 67 -2.64 -16.08 -6.83
C GLY A 67 -2.08 -14.72 -7.25
N VAL A 68 -1.47 -14.61 -8.43
CA VAL A 68 -0.95 -13.33 -8.96
C VAL A 68 -2.07 -12.31 -9.16
N LEU A 69 -3.19 -12.70 -9.76
CA LEU A 69 -4.31 -11.79 -10.00
C LEU A 69 -4.88 -11.24 -8.70
N ILE A 70 -5.11 -12.10 -7.71
CA ILE A 70 -5.57 -11.70 -6.37
C ILE A 70 -4.52 -10.80 -5.71
N GLY A 71 -3.25 -11.15 -5.83
CA GLY A 71 -2.13 -10.37 -5.32
C GLY A 71 -2.12 -8.94 -5.86
N ILE A 72 -2.33 -8.76 -7.17
CA ILE A 72 -2.41 -7.44 -7.79
C ILE A 72 -3.62 -6.66 -7.25
N LEU A 73 -4.81 -7.28 -7.19
CA LEU A 73 -6.01 -6.64 -6.67
C LEU A 73 -5.83 -6.21 -5.21
N TYR A 74 -5.22 -7.08 -4.39
CA TYR A 74 -4.87 -6.77 -3.01
C TYR A 74 -3.86 -5.61 -2.92
N GLY A 75 -2.85 -5.60 -3.79
CA GLY A 75 -1.88 -4.51 -3.89
C GLY A 75 -2.51 -3.15 -4.21
N ILE A 76 -3.47 -3.13 -5.13
CA ILE A 76 -4.25 -1.93 -5.48
C ILE A 76 -5.09 -1.47 -4.29
N PHE A 77 -5.80 -2.40 -3.66
CA PHE A 77 -6.62 -2.11 -2.48
C PHE A 77 -5.77 -1.56 -1.32
N TYR A 78 -4.62 -2.17 -1.07
CA TYR A 78 -3.64 -1.71 -0.08
C TYR A 78 -3.18 -0.28 -0.39
N ALA A 79 -2.86 0.03 -1.66
CA ALA A 79 -2.43 1.36 -2.05
C ALA A 79 -3.50 2.42 -1.74
N ILE A 80 -4.76 2.15 -2.09
CA ILE A 80 -5.89 3.04 -1.81
C ILE A 80 -6.02 3.26 -0.30
N TRP A 81 -6.01 2.19 0.49
CA TRP A 81 -6.13 2.27 1.94
C TRP A 81 -5.01 3.08 2.59
N MET A 82 -3.76 2.81 2.20
CA MET A 82 -2.60 3.49 2.78
C MET A 82 -2.55 4.96 2.37
N THR A 83 -3.03 5.31 1.17
CA THR A 83 -3.21 6.72 0.78
C THR A 83 -4.23 7.42 1.68
N ILE A 84 -5.37 6.78 1.98
CA ILE A 84 -6.38 7.36 2.89
C ILE A 84 -5.80 7.54 4.30
N VAL A 85 -5.12 6.52 4.83
CA VAL A 85 -4.47 6.60 6.15
C VAL A 85 -3.43 7.72 6.18
N THR A 86 -2.63 7.86 5.12
CA THR A 86 -1.60 8.91 5.05
C THR A 86 -2.23 10.30 4.90
N ALA A 87 -3.34 10.43 4.18
CA ALA A 87 -4.09 11.68 4.09
C ALA A 87 -4.60 12.12 5.47
N ILE A 88 -5.15 11.18 6.25
CA ILE A 88 -5.57 11.42 7.64
C ILE A 88 -4.34 11.82 8.47
N GLY A 89 -3.21 11.13 8.32
CA GLY A 89 -1.96 11.48 8.98
C GLY A 89 -1.47 12.90 8.67
N ALA A 90 -1.58 13.34 7.41
CA ALA A 90 -1.23 14.71 7.01
C ALA A 90 -2.19 15.76 7.61
N LEU A 91 -3.49 15.46 7.68
CA LEU A 91 -4.46 16.32 8.36
C LEU A 91 -4.16 16.43 9.87
N LEU A 92 -3.85 15.31 10.52
CA LEU A 92 -3.45 15.28 11.92
C LEU A 92 -2.15 16.06 12.16
N PHE A 93 -1.19 15.93 11.25
CA PHE A 93 0.04 16.72 11.29
C PHE A 93 -0.26 18.22 11.25
N ASN A 94 -1.10 18.66 10.31
CA ASN A 94 -1.48 20.08 10.19
C ASN A 94 -2.15 20.59 11.47
N LEU A 95 -3.06 19.79 12.04
CA LEU A 95 -3.73 20.12 13.28
C LEU A 95 -2.73 20.28 14.44
N VAL A 96 -1.85 19.29 14.64
CA VAL A 96 -0.87 19.32 15.73
C VAL A 96 0.14 20.45 15.52
N ALA A 97 0.65 20.63 14.30
CA ALA A 97 1.59 21.70 13.96
C ALA A 97 0.99 23.09 14.21
N SER A 98 -0.33 23.26 14.04
CA SER A 98 -1.02 24.51 14.39
C SER A 98 -1.04 24.80 15.90
N LEU A 99 -0.93 23.76 16.74
CA LEU A 99 -1.00 23.87 18.20
C LEU A 99 0.38 24.02 18.86
N VAL A 100 1.39 23.27 18.40
CA VAL A 100 2.70 23.19 19.05
C VAL A 100 3.86 23.80 18.25
N GLY A 101 3.58 24.29 17.04
CA GLY A 101 4.59 24.71 16.07
C GLY A 101 5.01 23.59 15.12
N GLY A 102 5.51 23.97 13.95
CA GLY A 102 5.85 23.06 12.86
C GLY A 102 7.21 22.36 13.00
N VAL A 103 7.51 21.48 12.05
CA VAL A 103 8.80 20.75 12.02
C VAL A 103 9.86 21.58 11.33
N HIS A 104 11.02 21.72 11.96
CA HIS A 104 12.14 22.46 11.38
C HIS A 104 12.95 21.58 10.44
N ILE A 105 12.98 21.96 9.17
CA ILE A 105 13.70 21.26 8.10
C ILE A 105 14.86 22.10 7.57
N LYS A 106 15.94 21.43 7.17
CA LYS A 106 17.06 22.04 6.44
C LYS A 106 16.84 21.81 4.97
N VAL A 107 16.77 22.90 4.20
CA VAL A 107 16.55 22.83 2.75
C VAL A 107 17.75 23.43 2.02
N GLU A 108 18.16 22.76 0.95
CA GLU A 108 19.02 23.28 -0.10
C GLU A 108 18.10 23.75 -1.23
N LEU A 109 18.09 25.06 -1.47
CA LEU A 109 17.39 25.64 -2.61
C LEU A 109 18.36 25.56 -3.79
N PRO A 110 17.94 25.05 -4.96
CA PRO A 110 18.69 25.24 -6.20
C PRO A 110 18.78 26.74 -6.49
N ASP A 111 19.97 27.23 -6.88
CA ASP A 111 20.21 28.63 -7.26
C ASP A 111 19.28 29.10 -8.39
#